data_AF-A0A7W4G247-F1
#
_entry.id   AF-A0A7W4G247-F1
#
_cell.length_a   1.000
_cell.length_b   1.000
_cell.length_c   1.000
_cell.angle_alpha   90.00
_cell.angle_beta   90.00
_cell.angle_gamma   90.00
#
_symmetry.space_group_name_H-M   'P 1'
#
loop_
_entity.id
_entity.type
_entity.pdbx_description
1 polymer ?
#
loop_
_entity_poly.entity_id
_entity_poly.type
_entity_poly.pdbx_seq_one_letter_code
_entity_poly.pdbx_strand_id
1 'polypeptide(L)'
;MNTQLKIATFNLFNYLEPPNAYYEFEKIYTTQQWAKKQRWIIDYLTQYQPDVIGFQEVFSIDSLKELVGEQGYNYFAVVDTPEVIDDFIYKRPVVAIASKYTIVEIAAVEHDSELASTLGLNREFTFSRKVLRATVTLPHIGNTDCYVVHFKSKRPMINVDEHNKELTPEKNIIEILKANLAGGWGSTIQRGSEATLLMIQMIARREATQQPMLLMGDFNNELADGVLSHLLTNTLRFAPAFDAKIYLAKYCLNDSWDLFVKSQLGIDEVSSDEAITNDVLIDCDSNSNEIVDSTDKSQVKNINITKPAPLRPPTHYYGASSSVLDYILLSCEFDASYDDSFFEVSDYSTYDRHLINPEYERDDLTTDHGVVLITLKLRS
;
A
#
# COMPACT_ATOMS: atom_id res chain seq x y z
N MET A 1 14.71 14.13 23.27
CA MET A 1 14.90 13.29 22.06
C MET A 1 13.54 13.13 21.41
N ASN A 2 13.46 13.11 20.07
CA ASN A 2 12.19 12.87 19.39
C ASN A 2 11.72 11.45 19.71
N THR A 3 10.51 11.29 20.25
CA THR A 3 9.91 9.99 20.62
C THR A 3 8.87 9.52 19.62
N GLN A 4 8.63 10.31 18.56
CA GLN A 4 7.68 9.99 17.51
C GLN A 4 8.35 10.00 16.14
N LEU A 5 7.90 9.10 15.27
CA LEU A 5 8.29 9.06 13.87
C LEU A 5 7.04 9.04 13.01
N LYS A 6 6.99 9.89 12.00
CA LYS A 6 5.86 9.95 11.06
C LYS A 6 6.27 9.39 9.70
N ILE A 7 5.49 8.44 9.19
CA ILE A 7 5.74 7.83 7.87
C ILE A 7 4.52 8.04 6.99
N ALA A 8 4.73 8.49 5.76
CA ALA A 8 3.66 8.70 4.78
C ALA A 8 3.90 8.00 3.45
N THR A 9 2.82 7.67 2.75
CA THR A 9 2.86 7.33 1.33
C THR A 9 1.92 8.23 0.54
N PHE A 10 2.39 8.72 -0.61
CA PHE A 10 1.74 9.78 -1.36
C PHE A 10 1.87 9.57 -2.88
N ASN A 11 0.78 9.12 -3.52
CA ASN A 11 0.67 9.15 -4.98
C ASN A 11 0.42 10.60 -5.43
N LEU A 12 1.27 11.13 -6.32
CA LEU A 12 1.20 12.53 -6.75
C LEU A 12 0.32 12.77 -7.99
N PHE A 13 -0.31 11.74 -8.54
CA PHE A 13 -1.17 11.78 -9.73
C PHE A 13 -0.55 12.55 -10.90
N ASN A 14 0.42 11.95 -11.58
CA ASN A 14 1.19 12.56 -12.68
C ASN A 14 1.95 13.83 -12.28
N TYR A 15 2.93 13.74 -11.40
CA TYR A 15 3.82 14.86 -11.08
C TYR A 15 4.83 15.09 -12.21
N LEU A 16 4.47 15.92 -13.17
CA LEU A 16 5.27 16.23 -14.36
C LEU A 16 5.33 17.75 -14.59
N GLU A 17 6.52 18.30 -14.58
CA GLU A 17 6.77 19.72 -14.81
C GLU A 17 6.60 20.08 -16.30
N PRO A 18 5.87 21.17 -16.63
CA PRO A 18 5.78 21.66 -18.00
C PRO A 18 7.15 22.12 -18.55
N PRO A 19 7.40 22.00 -19.86
CA PRO A 19 6.43 21.81 -20.94
C PRO A 19 6.12 20.35 -21.28
N ASN A 20 6.48 19.39 -20.42
CA ASN A 20 6.30 17.97 -20.69
C ASN A 20 4.84 17.52 -20.56
N ALA A 21 4.47 16.51 -21.36
CA ALA A 21 3.14 15.92 -21.40
C ALA A 21 3.12 14.50 -20.80
N TYR A 22 2.05 14.10 -20.14
CA TYR A 22 1.90 12.74 -19.60
C TYR A 22 0.88 11.92 -20.41
N TYR A 23 1.28 10.73 -20.85
CA TYR A 23 0.57 9.77 -21.71
C TYR A 23 0.20 10.25 -23.12
N GLU A 24 -0.25 11.50 -23.27
CA GLU A 24 -0.77 12.08 -24.50
C GLU A 24 -0.24 13.50 -24.69
N PHE A 25 -0.01 13.92 -25.93
CA PHE A 25 0.54 15.23 -26.31
C PHE A 25 -0.19 16.43 -25.66
N GLU A 26 -1.52 16.33 -25.49
CA GLU A 26 -2.36 17.43 -24.99
C GLU A 26 -2.35 17.56 -23.46
N LYS A 27 -1.78 16.59 -22.75
CA LYS A 27 -1.79 16.51 -21.28
C LYS A 27 -0.57 17.21 -20.68
N ILE A 28 -0.49 18.53 -20.90
CA ILE A 28 0.56 19.40 -20.36
C ILE A 28 -0.06 20.34 -19.32
N TYR A 29 0.56 20.47 -18.15
CA TYR A 29 0.13 21.49 -17.19
C TYR A 29 0.46 22.89 -17.70
N THR A 30 -0.46 23.83 -17.51
CA THR A 30 -0.09 25.25 -17.59
C THR A 30 0.81 25.63 -16.41
N THR A 31 1.56 26.73 -16.53
CA THR A 31 2.37 27.27 -15.43
C THR A 31 1.54 27.49 -14.15
N GLN A 32 0.29 27.95 -14.30
CA GLN A 32 -0.61 28.17 -13.16
C GLN A 32 -1.02 26.85 -12.50
N GLN A 33 -1.36 25.85 -13.31
CA GLN A 33 -1.70 24.50 -12.84
C GLN A 33 -0.54 23.84 -12.11
N TRP A 34 0.67 23.95 -12.65
CA TRP A 34 1.89 23.46 -12.01
C TRP A 34 2.10 24.14 -10.65
N ALA A 35 2.05 25.47 -10.60
CA ALA A 35 2.22 26.21 -9.34
C ALA A 35 1.17 25.83 -8.28
N LYS A 36 -0.09 25.61 -8.68
CA LYS A 36 -1.14 25.11 -7.77
C LYS A 36 -0.78 23.73 -7.21
N LYS A 37 -0.32 22.81 -8.05
CA LYS A 37 0.09 21.46 -7.63
C LYS A 37 1.26 21.51 -6.65
N GLN A 38 2.29 22.31 -6.94
CA GLN A 38 3.42 22.55 -6.02
C GLN A 38 2.93 23.05 -4.65
N ARG A 39 2.07 24.09 -4.67
CA ARG A 39 1.50 24.72 -3.47
C ARG A 39 0.75 23.70 -2.61
N TRP A 40 -0.08 22.87 -3.22
CA TRP A 40 -0.86 21.88 -2.49
C TRP A 40 0.03 20.85 -1.78
N ILE A 41 1.08 20.38 -2.46
CA ILE A 41 2.06 19.47 -1.86
C ILE A 41 2.76 20.15 -0.68
N ILE A 42 3.22 21.39 -0.84
CA ILE A 42 3.84 22.17 0.24
C ILE A 42 2.88 22.32 1.44
N ASP A 43 1.62 22.65 1.18
CA ASP A 43 0.62 22.83 2.24
C ASP A 43 0.41 21.53 3.02
N TYR A 44 0.32 20.38 2.34
CA TYR A 44 0.29 19.06 2.98
C TYR A 44 1.54 18.81 3.82
N LEU A 45 2.74 18.99 3.24
CA LEU A 45 4.01 18.74 3.93
C LEU A 45 4.18 19.63 5.17
N THR A 46 3.76 20.89 5.08
CA THR A 46 3.81 21.87 6.19
C THR A 46 2.85 21.51 7.31
N GLN A 47 1.64 21.04 6.96
CA GLN A 47 0.61 20.70 7.93
C GLN A 47 0.91 19.37 8.65
N TYR A 48 1.28 18.33 7.90
CA TYR A 48 1.37 16.96 8.43
C TYR A 48 2.78 16.58 8.87
N GLN A 49 3.81 17.16 8.25
CA GLN A 49 5.24 17.02 8.56
C GLN A 49 5.71 15.58 8.77
N PRO A 50 5.46 14.64 7.84
CA PRO A 50 6.08 13.31 7.91
C PRO A 50 7.61 13.40 7.98
N ASP A 51 8.27 12.37 8.52
CA ASP A 51 9.73 12.29 8.61
C ASP A 51 10.34 11.45 7.48
N VAL A 52 9.57 10.48 6.97
CA VAL A 52 9.87 9.69 5.77
C VAL A 52 8.62 9.63 4.90
N ILE A 53 8.77 9.83 3.59
CA ILE A 53 7.67 9.78 2.63
C ILE A 53 8.06 8.94 1.42
N GLY A 54 7.25 7.95 1.08
CA GLY A 54 7.27 7.29 -0.23
C GLY A 54 6.35 8.00 -1.22
N PHE A 55 6.85 8.31 -2.41
CA PHE A 55 6.09 8.95 -3.48
C PHE A 55 5.87 8.01 -4.67
N GLN A 56 4.68 8.10 -5.27
CA GLN A 56 4.33 7.43 -6.52
C GLN A 56 3.94 8.46 -7.58
N GLU A 57 3.95 8.04 -8.85
CA GLU A 57 3.62 8.88 -10.00
C GLU A 57 4.56 10.10 -10.17
N VAL A 58 5.84 9.89 -9.90
CA VAL A 58 6.90 10.88 -10.10
C VAL A 58 7.40 10.81 -11.53
N PHE A 59 7.20 11.88 -12.31
CA PHE A 59 7.84 12.05 -13.61
C PHE A 59 8.94 13.12 -13.59
N SER A 60 8.72 14.22 -12.87
CA SER A 60 9.74 15.26 -12.69
C SER A 60 10.51 15.06 -11.40
N ILE A 61 11.54 14.21 -11.46
CA ILE A 61 12.37 13.84 -10.30
C ILE A 61 13.03 15.07 -9.68
N ASP A 62 13.72 15.88 -10.49
CA ASP A 62 14.51 17.01 -9.99
C ASP A 62 13.62 18.07 -9.34
N SER A 63 12.49 18.40 -9.96
CA SER A 63 11.53 19.36 -9.41
C SER A 63 10.88 18.84 -8.12
N LEU A 64 10.64 17.53 -7.98
CA LEU A 64 10.14 16.96 -6.71
C LEU A 64 11.20 17.04 -5.62
N LYS A 65 12.45 16.71 -5.97
CA LYS A 65 13.60 16.75 -5.06
C LYS A 65 13.84 18.16 -4.53
N GLU A 66 13.78 19.17 -5.40
CA GLU A 66 13.89 20.58 -5.01
C GLU A 66 12.74 20.98 -4.08
N LEU A 67 11.49 20.72 -4.48
CA LEU A 67 10.29 21.04 -3.70
C LEU A 67 10.35 20.49 -2.28
N VAL A 68 10.66 19.20 -2.12
CA VAL A 68 10.74 18.59 -0.78
C VAL A 68 12.02 18.99 -0.03
N GLY A 69 13.11 19.27 -0.74
CA GLY A 69 14.34 19.80 -0.15
C GLY A 69 14.08 21.11 0.59
N GLU A 70 13.30 22.02 0.00
CA GLU A 70 12.88 23.28 0.64
C GLU A 70 12.01 23.06 1.89
N GLN A 71 11.32 21.92 1.99
CA GLN A 71 10.52 21.52 3.16
C GLN A 71 11.33 20.76 4.22
N GLY A 72 12.67 20.67 4.06
CA GLY A 72 13.58 20.06 5.03
C GLY A 72 13.87 18.57 4.83
N TYR A 73 13.42 17.97 3.72
CA TYR A 73 13.77 16.60 3.37
C TYR A 73 15.13 16.56 2.66
N ASN A 74 16.20 16.63 3.45
CA ASN A 74 17.58 16.72 2.95
C ASN A 74 18.07 15.46 2.23
N TYR A 75 17.37 14.33 2.38
CA TYR A 75 17.70 13.07 1.74
C TYR A 75 16.59 12.66 0.80
N PHE A 76 16.94 12.41 -0.46
CA PHE A 76 16.01 12.05 -1.52
C PHE A 76 16.63 10.99 -2.42
N ALA A 77 15.83 9.98 -2.81
CA ALA A 77 16.32 8.89 -3.64
C ALA A 77 15.27 8.42 -4.65
N VAL A 78 15.78 8.00 -5.81
CA VAL A 78 15.09 7.27 -6.88
C VAL A 78 16.01 6.15 -7.37
N VAL A 79 15.45 5.12 -8.01
CA VAL A 79 16.22 3.98 -8.56
C VAL A 79 15.96 3.75 -10.05
N ASP A 80 15.19 4.64 -10.66
CA ASP A 80 14.80 4.54 -12.04
C ASP A 80 14.59 5.93 -12.63
N THR A 81 14.51 5.99 -13.96
CA THR A 81 14.19 7.20 -14.70
C THR A 81 12.87 7.01 -15.44
N PRO A 82 11.98 8.02 -15.45
CA PRO A 82 10.73 7.96 -16.19
C PRO A 82 10.95 7.72 -17.68
N GLU A 83 10.05 6.95 -18.30
CA GLU A 83 10.12 6.67 -19.73
C GLU A 83 9.49 7.79 -20.55
N VAL A 84 10.27 8.33 -21.49
CA VAL A 84 9.84 9.26 -22.52
C VAL A 84 9.65 8.49 -23.81
N ILE A 85 8.47 8.60 -24.40
CA ILE A 85 8.12 7.88 -25.65
C ILE A 85 8.28 8.74 -26.89
N ASP A 86 8.24 10.06 -26.76
CA ASP A 86 8.40 11.01 -27.86
C ASP A 86 8.78 12.39 -27.30
N ASP A 87 10.03 12.81 -27.47
CA ASP A 87 10.67 14.06 -27.02
C ASP A 87 10.28 14.58 -25.62
N PHE A 88 9.04 15.03 -25.42
CA PHE A 88 8.50 15.59 -24.19
C PHE A 88 7.27 14.84 -23.63
N ILE A 89 6.87 13.71 -24.23
CA ILE A 89 5.75 12.87 -23.81
C ILE A 89 6.25 11.72 -22.95
N TYR A 90 5.85 11.73 -21.68
CA TYR A 90 6.21 10.75 -20.67
C TYR A 90 5.11 9.71 -20.51
N LYS A 91 5.48 8.44 -20.33
CA LYS A 91 4.50 7.34 -20.22
C LYS A 91 4.61 6.52 -18.94
N ARG A 92 5.81 6.36 -18.38
CA ARG A 92 5.99 5.55 -17.16
C ARG A 92 6.61 6.38 -16.06
N PRO A 93 5.87 6.69 -14.98
CA PRO A 93 6.44 7.35 -13.83
C PRO A 93 7.24 6.37 -12.99
N VAL A 94 8.02 6.92 -12.07
CA VAL A 94 8.80 6.17 -11.09
C VAL A 94 8.27 6.41 -9.68
N VAL A 95 8.83 5.67 -8.73
CA VAL A 95 8.67 5.91 -7.29
C VAL A 95 9.89 6.66 -6.75
N ALA A 96 9.68 7.43 -5.69
CA ALA A 96 10.75 8.12 -4.98
C ALA A 96 10.58 7.98 -3.47
N ILE A 97 11.63 8.28 -2.71
CA ILE A 97 11.55 8.44 -1.26
C ILE A 97 12.25 9.73 -0.85
N ALA A 98 11.67 10.44 0.12
CA ALA A 98 12.28 11.58 0.78
C ALA A 98 12.31 11.37 2.29
N SER A 99 13.36 11.84 2.95
CA SER A 99 13.53 11.71 4.39
C SER A 99 14.26 12.90 5.01
N LYS A 100 13.88 13.20 6.26
CA LYS A 100 14.65 14.08 7.15
C LYS A 100 15.87 13.37 7.75
N TYR A 101 15.90 12.04 7.71
CA TYR A 101 16.97 11.19 8.23
C TYR A 101 17.83 10.62 7.11
N THR A 102 19.08 10.27 7.43
CA THR A 102 20.07 9.83 6.45
C THR A 102 19.65 8.57 5.73
N ILE A 103 19.69 8.61 4.40
CA ILE A 103 19.62 7.43 3.53
C ILE A 103 21.06 6.92 3.34
N VAL A 104 21.37 5.72 3.84
CA VAL A 104 22.73 5.15 3.83
C VAL A 104 22.96 4.13 2.72
N GLU A 105 21.90 3.54 2.18
CA GLU A 105 21.96 2.59 1.07
C GLU A 105 20.70 2.74 0.21
N ILE A 106 20.84 2.60 -1.11
CA ILE A 106 19.73 2.68 -2.07
C ILE A 106 19.92 1.54 -3.08
N ALA A 107 18.84 0.82 -3.40
CA ALA A 107 18.85 -0.19 -4.46
C ALA A 107 17.48 -0.31 -5.13
N ALA A 108 17.48 -0.61 -6.44
CA ALA A 108 16.31 -1.20 -7.08
C ALA A 108 16.21 -2.66 -6.63
N VAL A 109 15.03 -3.12 -6.20
CA VAL A 109 14.84 -4.53 -5.85
C VAL A 109 14.84 -5.35 -7.13
N GLU A 110 15.76 -6.30 -7.21
CA GLU A 110 15.81 -7.31 -8.27
C GLU A 110 14.90 -8.49 -7.91
N HIS A 111 14.48 -9.27 -8.90
CA HIS A 111 13.73 -10.50 -8.67
C HIS A 111 14.61 -11.72 -8.95
N ASP A 112 14.33 -12.83 -8.29
CA ASP A 112 14.97 -14.10 -8.58
C ASP A 112 14.36 -14.69 -9.87
N SER A 113 15.15 -14.74 -10.94
CA SER A 113 14.70 -15.25 -12.24
C SER A 113 14.43 -16.75 -12.26
N GLU A 114 15.07 -17.54 -11.38
CA GLU A 114 14.82 -18.97 -11.24
C GLU A 114 13.48 -19.21 -10.54
N LEU A 115 13.22 -18.45 -9.47
CA LEU A 115 11.93 -18.44 -8.81
C LEU A 115 10.81 -17.96 -9.75
N ALA A 116 11.02 -16.88 -10.50
CA ALA A 116 10.04 -16.38 -11.47
C ALA A 116 9.69 -17.47 -12.50
N SER A 117 10.69 -18.19 -13.01
CA SER A 117 10.48 -19.33 -13.90
C SER A 117 9.70 -20.47 -13.23
N THR A 118 9.99 -20.74 -11.95
CA THR A 118 9.29 -21.78 -11.16
C THR A 118 7.83 -21.44 -10.92
N LEU A 119 7.49 -20.15 -10.78
CA LEU A 119 6.13 -19.65 -10.68
C LEU A 119 5.40 -19.62 -12.04
N GLY A 120 6.05 -20.03 -13.13
CA GLY A 120 5.48 -20.02 -14.48
C GLY A 120 5.47 -18.63 -15.13
N LEU A 121 6.26 -17.68 -14.60
CA LEU A 121 6.43 -16.35 -15.17
C LEU A 121 7.55 -16.38 -16.23
N ASN A 122 7.58 -15.35 -17.08
CA ASN A 122 8.70 -15.15 -17.99
C ASN A 122 10.00 -14.93 -17.17
N ARG A 123 11.11 -15.51 -17.62
CA ARG A 123 12.45 -15.28 -17.02
C ARG A 123 12.88 -13.81 -17.12
N GLU A 124 12.33 -13.08 -18.09
CA GLU A 124 12.48 -11.64 -18.26
C GLU A 124 11.37 -10.85 -17.53
N PHE A 125 10.82 -11.41 -16.46
CA PHE A 125 9.86 -10.69 -15.62
C PHE A 125 10.45 -9.34 -15.22
N THR A 126 9.62 -8.30 -15.23
CA THR A 126 10.00 -7.00 -14.71
C THR A 126 8.84 -6.46 -13.90
N PHE A 127 9.16 -5.76 -12.82
CA PHE A 127 8.16 -4.97 -12.13
C PHE A 127 7.64 -3.88 -13.07
N SER A 128 6.34 -3.62 -13.04
CA SER A 128 5.70 -2.56 -13.85
C SER A 128 6.32 -1.19 -13.55
N ARG A 129 6.76 -1.01 -12.30
CA ARG A 129 7.63 0.08 -11.84
C ARG A 129 8.68 -0.53 -10.92
N LYS A 130 9.95 -0.18 -11.10
CA LYS A 130 11.01 -0.68 -10.22
C LYS A 130 10.71 -0.32 -8.77
N VAL A 131 10.82 -1.32 -7.89
CA VAL A 131 10.66 -1.13 -6.46
C VAL A 131 11.91 -0.47 -5.91
N LEU A 132 11.74 0.64 -5.20
CA LEU A 132 12.83 1.33 -4.52
C LEU A 132 12.99 0.76 -3.12
N ARG A 133 14.21 0.40 -2.73
CA ARG A 133 14.60 0.19 -1.34
C ARG A 133 15.63 1.23 -0.92
N ALA A 134 15.34 1.96 0.14
CA ALA A 134 16.28 2.84 0.82
C ALA A 134 16.48 2.39 2.27
N THR A 135 17.72 2.20 2.69
CA THR A 135 18.04 1.99 4.11
C THR A 135 18.17 3.35 4.78
N VAL A 136 17.27 3.67 5.70
CA VAL A 136 17.21 4.95 6.42
C VAL A 136 17.65 4.75 7.86
N THR A 137 18.54 5.59 8.37
CA THR A 137 18.94 5.54 9.79
C THR A 137 17.90 6.27 10.65
N LEU A 138 16.94 5.53 11.19
CA LEU A 138 15.85 6.06 12.01
C LEU A 138 16.25 6.16 13.49
N PRO A 139 15.76 7.18 14.24
CA PRO A 139 15.98 7.29 15.67
C PRO A 139 15.52 6.05 16.45
N HIS A 140 16.32 5.66 17.45
CA HIS A 140 16.07 4.55 18.39
C HIS A 140 16.11 3.13 17.80
N ILE A 141 15.70 2.94 16.55
CA ILE A 141 15.63 1.64 15.87
C ILE A 141 16.81 1.40 14.90
N GLY A 142 17.52 2.45 14.48
CA GLY A 142 18.70 2.35 13.62
C GLY A 142 18.34 2.16 12.15
N ASN A 143 19.21 1.47 11.41
CA ASN A 143 19.06 1.26 9.96
C ASN A 143 17.81 0.42 9.66
N THR A 144 16.86 1.02 8.95
CA THR A 144 15.57 0.43 8.57
C THR A 144 15.46 0.41 7.05
N ASP A 145 15.13 -0.74 6.48
CA ASP A 145 14.90 -0.88 5.04
C ASP A 145 13.46 -0.41 4.70
N CYS A 146 13.37 0.74 4.02
CA CYS A 146 12.13 1.34 3.54
C CYS A 146 11.94 1.04 2.05
N TYR A 147 10.86 0.37 1.70
CA TYR A 147 10.48 -0.02 0.35
C TYR A 147 9.33 0.85 -0.15
N VAL A 148 9.45 1.40 -1.36
CA VAL A 148 8.38 2.16 -2.02
C VAL A 148 7.94 1.43 -3.28
N VAL A 149 6.64 1.14 -3.38
CA VAL A 149 6.03 0.44 -4.51
C VAL A 149 4.96 1.27 -5.21
N HIS A 150 4.75 0.96 -6.49
CA HIS A 150 3.55 1.30 -7.23
C HIS A 150 3.24 0.08 -8.10
N PHE A 151 2.47 -0.87 -7.55
CA PHE A 151 2.18 -2.11 -8.25
C PHE A 151 1.35 -1.89 -9.53
N LYS A 152 1.27 -2.89 -10.39
CA LYS A 152 0.48 -2.84 -11.62
C LYS A 152 -0.94 -2.37 -11.30
N SER A 153 -1.50 -1.46 -12.10
CA SER A 153 -2.88 -1.00 -11.97
C SER A 153 -3.92 -2.02 -12.46
N LYS A 154 -5.16 -1.93 -11.97
CA LYS A 154 -6.28 -2.80 -12.42
C LYS A 154 -6.67 -2.59 -13.89
N ARG A 155 -6.19 -1.52 -14.53
CA ARG A 155 -6.48 -1.22 -15.94
C ARG A 155 -6.05 -2.39 -16.84
N PRO A 156 -6.89 -2.82 -17.80
CA PRO A 156 -6.57 -3.92 -18.70
C PRO A 156 -5.26 -3.67 -19.47
N MET A 157 -4.44 -4.71 -19.67
CA MET A 157 -3.22 -4.60 -20.47
C MET A 157 -3.47 -4.59 -21.99
N ILE A 158 -4.66 -5.00 -22.41
CA ILE A 158 -5.05 -5.11 -23.82
C ILE A 158 -5.97 -3.94 -24.14
N ASN A 159 -5.52 -3.02 -25.00
CA ASN A 159 -6.38 -2.00 -25.58
C ASN A 159 -6.98 -2.58 -26.88
N VAL A 160 -8.31 -2.60 -26.97
CA VAL A 160 -9.00 -2.90 -28.23
C VAL A 160 -9.25 -1.58 -28.93
N ASP A 161 -8.89 -1.47 -30.20
CA ASP A 161 -9.27 -0.32 -31.02
C ASP A 161 -10.79 -0.25 -31.09
N GLU A 162 -11.39 0.72 -30.39
CA GLU A 162 -12.84 0.95 -30.33
C GLU A 162 -13.47 1.22 -31.71
N HIS A 163 -12.63 1.45 -32.72
CA HIS A 163 -13.01 1.84 -34.07
C HIS A 163 -12.75 0.77 -35.14
N ASN A 164 -12.78 -0.51 -34.78
CA ASN A 164 -12.72 -1.56 -35.80
C ASN A 164 -14.04 -1.60 -36.62
N LYS A 165 -14.09 -0.80 -37.69
CA LYS A 165 -15.28 -0.47 -38.53
C LYS A 165 -15.91 -1.68 -39.24
N GLU A 166 -15.35 -2.88 -39.11
CA GLU A 166 -15.79 -4.08 -39.81
C GLU A 166 -16.72 -5.00 -38.98
N LEU A 167 -16.87 -4.76 -37.68
CA LEU A 167 -17.70 -5.59 -36.79
C LEU A 167 -19.12 -5.03 -36.61
N THR A 168 -20.09 -5.92 -36.37
CA THR A 168 -21.41 -5.51 -35.88
C THR A 168 -21.29 -4.92 -34.46
N PRO A 169 -22.22 -4.04 -34.02
CA PRO A 169 -22.16 -3.44 -32.69
C PRO A 169 -22.04 -4.48 -31.56
N GLU A 170 -22.82 -5.56 -31.61
CA GLU A 170 -22.77 -6.64 -30.64
C GLU A 170 -21.42 -7.36 -30.63
N LYS A 171 -20.86 -7.69 -31.81
CA LYS A 171 -19.54 -8.32 -31.90
C LYS A 171 -18.44 -7.41 -31.36
N ASN A 172 -18.52 -6.11 -31.63
CA ASN A 172 -17.57 -5.14 -31.08
C ASN A 172 -17.61 -5.14 -29.54
N ILE A 173 -18.80 -5.10 -28.95
CA ILE A 173 -18.99 -5.18 -27.48
C ILE A 173 -18.43 -6.49 -26.92
N ILE A 174 -18.67 -7.63 -27.58
CA ILE A 174 -18.17 -8.94 -27.15
C ILE A 174 -16.63 -8.98 -27.18
N GLU A 175 -16.00 -8.42 -28.21
CA GLU A 175 -14.53 -8.38 -28.30
C GLU A 175 -13.92 -7.45 -27.24
N ILE A 176 -14.52 -6.28 -27.00
CA ILE A 176 -14.13 -5.38 -25.91
C ILE A 176 -14.26 -6.09 -24.55
N LEU A 177 -15.36 -6.82 -24.32
CA LEU A 177 -15.55 -7.58 -23.07
C LEU A 177 -14.47 -8.66 -22.88
N LYS A 178 -14.20 -9.46 -23.92
CA LYS A 178 -13.16 -10.49 -23.87
C LYS A 178 -11.79 -9.90 -23.56
N ALA A 179 -11.44 -8.79 -24.22
CA ALA A 179 -10.16 -8.13 -24.01
C ALA A 179 -10.05 -7.50 -22.62
N ASN A 180 -11.13 -6.90 -22.10
CA ASN A 180 -11.17 -6.38 -20.74
C ASN A 180 -10.99 -7.49 -19.70
N LEU A 181 -11.64 -8.65 -19.88
CA LEU A 181 -11.48 -9.80 -19.00
C LEU A 181 -10.04 -10.33 -19.04
N ALA A 182 -9.52 -10.60 -20.24
CA ALA A 182 -8.16 -11.12 -20.41
C ALA A 182 -7.09 -10.13 -19.93
N GLY A 183 -7.20 -8.87 -20.31
CA GLY A 183 -6.29 -7.80 -19.92
C GLY A 183 -6.36 -7.49 -18.42
N GLY A 184 -7.55 -7.54 -17.82
CA GLY A 184 -7.75 -7.40 -16.38
C GLY A 184 -7.12 -8.55 -15.60
N TRP A 185 -7.32 -9.80 -16.04
CA TRP A 185 -6.68 -10.98 -15.44
C TRP A 185 -5.15 -10.91 -15.53
N GLY A 186 -4.61 -10.51 -16.68
CA GLY A 186 -3.17 -10.33 -16.83
C GLY A 186 -2.60 -9.25 -15.90
N SER A 187 -3.32 -8.14 -15.68
CA SER A 187 -2.95 -7.15 -14.67
C SER A 187 -2.95 -7.73 -13.24
N THR A 188 -3.90 -8.61 -12.91
CA THR A 188 -3.94 -9.31 -11.61
C THR A 188 -2.76 -10.28 -11.44
N ILE A 189 -2.42 -11.08 -12.46
CA ILE A 189 -1.24 -11.95 -12.43
C ILE A 189 0.03 -11.12 -12.19
N GLN A 190 0.22 -10.04 -12.95
CA GLN A 190 1.39 -9.17 -12.81
C GLN A 190 1.49 -8.64 -11.37
N ARG A 191 0.40 -8.09 -10.83
CA ARG A 191 0.37 -7.50 -9.49
C ARG A 191 0.68 -8.53 -8.39
N GLY A 192 0.05 -9.70 -8.45
CA GLY A 192 0.31 -10.78 -7.50
C GLY A 192 1.76 -11.30 -7.58
N SER A 193 2.31 -11.36 -8.79
CA SER A 193 3.71 -11.74 -9.04
C SER A 193 4.69 -10.72 -8.47
N GLU A 194 4.44 -9.43 -8.71
CA GLU A 194 5.23 -8.33 -8.15
C GLU A 194 5.28 -8.40 -6.62
N ALA A 195 4.12 -8.54 -5.98
CA ALA A 195 4.03 -8.63 -4.52
C ALA A 195 4.75 -9.87 -3.95
N THR A 196 4.58 -11.03 -4.60
CA THR A 196 5.19 -12.29 -4.17
C THR A 196 6.71 -12.26 -4.28
N LEU A 197 7.22 -11.85 -5.44
CA LEU A 197 8.66 -11.77 -5.68
C LEU A 197 9.31 -10.72 -4.78
N LEU A 198 8.64 -9.58 -4.55
CA LEU A 198 9.12 -8.57 -3.60
C LEU A 198 9.20 -9.14 -2.18
N MET A 199 8.14 -9.79 -1.69
CA MET A 199 8.13 -10.31 -0.31
C MET A 199 9.27 -11.30 -0.07
N ILE A 200 9.54 -12.18 -1.02
CA ILE A 200 10.63 -13.16 -0.91
C ILE A 200 11.99 -12.46 -0.84
N GLN A 201 12.19 -11.40 -1.63
CA GLN A 201 13.42 -10.60 -1.59
C GLN A 201 13.56 -9.80 -0.29
N MET A 202 12.45 -9.28 0.24
CA MET A 202 12.43 -8.64 1.55
C MET A 202 12.82 -9.61 2.66
N ILE A 203 12.30 -10.85 2.63
CA ILE A 203 12.68 -11.92 3.57
C ILE A 203 14.18 -12.24 3.47
N ALA A 204 14.70 -12.43 2.26
CA ALA A 204 16.13 -12.72 2.05
C ALA A 204 17.02 -11.56 2.54
N ARG A 205 16.64 -10.31 2.27
CA ARG A 205 17.34 -9.13 2.78
C ARG A 205 17.30 -9.09 4.30
N ARG A 206 16.12 -9.31 4.90
CA ARG A 206 15.92 -9.34 6.34
C ARG A 206 16.75 -10.44 7.00
N GLU A 207 16.84 -11.61 6.41
CA GLU A 207 17.67 -12.71 6.90
C GLU A 207 19.14 -12.29 6.93
N ALA A 208 19.62 -11.67 5.84
CA ALA A 208 21.01 -11.25 5.71
C ALA A 208 21.42 -10.08 6.62
N THR A 209 20.52 -9.14 6.93
CA THR A 209 20.87 -7.89 7.63
C THR A 209 20.22 -7.69 8.97
N GLN A 210 19.13 -8.40 9.26
CA GLN A 210 18.28 -8.22 10.44
C GLN A 210 17.68 -6.80 10.58
N GLN A 211 17.69 -6.00 9.51
CA GLN A 211 17.15 -4.64 9.54
C GLN A 211 15.61 -4.65 9.59
N PRO A 212 14.96 -3.76 10.38
CA PRO A 212 13.52 -3.49 10.30
C PRO A 212 13.05 -3.24 8.87
N MET A 213 11.84 -3.66 8.55
CA MET A 213 11.24 -3.50 7.23
C MET A 213 10.03 -2.59 7.29
N LEU A 214 9.95 -1.66 6.35
CA LEU A 214 8.78 -0.85 6.09
C LEU A 214 8.47 -0.90 4.60
N LEU A 215 7.27 -1.33 4.23
CA LEU A 215 6.82 -1.33 2.84
C LEU A 215 5.65 -0.37 2.69
N MET A 216 5.76 0.57 1.77
CA MET A 216 4.73 1.58 1.54
C MET A 216 4.49 1.85 0.06
N GLY A 217 3.30 2.31 -0.29
CA GLY A 217 3.00 2.69 -1.66
C GLY A 217 1.56 2.48 -2.07
N ASP A 218 1.33 2.68 -3.37
CA ASP A 218 0.08 2.33 -4.03
C ASP A 218 0.14 0.86 -4.47
N PHE A 219 -0.64 0.03 -3.79
CA PHE A 219 -0.71 -1.41 -4.03
C PHE A 219 -1.67 -1.75 -5.16
N ASN A 220 -2.49 -0.78 -5.62
CA ASN A 220 -3.50 -0.94 -6.65
C ASN A 220 -4.50 -2.08 -6.41
N ASN A 221 -4.60 -2.56 -5.18
CA ASN A 221 -5.53 -3.60 -4.77
C ASN A 221 -5.73 -3.57 -3.26
N GLU A 222 -6.92 -3.98 -2.83
CA GLU A 222 -7.18 -4.19 -1.42
C GLU A 222 -6.43 -5.44 -0.93
N LEU A 223 -5.86 -5.38 0.28
CA LEU A 223 -5.19 -6.53 0.88
C LEU A 223 -6.15 -7.71 1.14
N ALA A 224 -7.43 -7.43 1.39
CA ALA A 224 -8.46 -8.44 1.67
C ALA A 224 -8.94 -9.23 0.44
N ASP A 225 -8.65 -8.77 -0.78
CA ASP A 225 -9.05 -9.41 -2.05
C ASP A 225 -8.21 -10.67 -2.39
N GLY A 226 -7.29 -11.06 -1.50
CA GLY A 226 -6.51 -12.30 -1.60
C GLY A 226 -5.30 -12.24 -2.53
N VAL A 227 -5.33 -11.43 -3.60
CA VAL A 227 -4.21 -11.26 -4.56
C VAL A 227 -2.90 -10.87 -3.88
N LEU A 228 -2.97 -10.08 -2.81
CA LEU A 228 -1.82 -9.57 -2.06
C LEU A 228 -1.62 -10.24 -0.70
N SER A 229 -2.35 -11.32 -0.40
CA SER A 229 -2.30 -12.02 0.89
C SER A 229 -0.91 -12.53 1.27
N HIS A 230 -0.05 -12.76 0.28
CA HIS A 230 1.35 -13.16 0.48
C HIS A 230 2.18 -12.13 1.25
N LEU A 231 1.83 -10.84 1.17
CA LEU A 231 2.50 -9.78 1.93
C LEU A 231 2.23 -9.87 3.44
N LEU A 232 1.12 -10.51 3.83
CA LEU A 232 0.68 -10.65 5.22
C LEU A 232 0.74 -12.11 5.71
N THR A 233 1.37 -13.00 4.96
CA THR A 233 1.38 -14.44 5.30
C THR A 233 2.18 -14.68 6.58
N ASN A 234 1.49 -15.18 7.60
CA ASN A 234 2.01 -15.47 8.93
C ASN A 234 1.75 -16.92 9.37
N THR A 235 1.39 -17.81 8.44
CA THR A 235 1.17 -19.23 8.71
C THR A 235 2.10 -20.09 7.85
N LEU A 236 2.64 -21.13 8.47
CA LEU A 236 3.44 -22.14 7.77
C LEU A 236 2.64 -23.44 7.70
N ARG A 237 2.44 -23.96 6.50
CA ARG A 237 1.95 -25.33 6.33
C ARG A 237 3.10 -26.28 6.66
N PHE A 238 2.84 -27.26 7.52
CA PHE A 238 3.77 -28.35 7.85
C PHE A 238 5.04 -27.95 8.66
N ALA A 239 5.07 -26.79 9.31
CA ALA A 239 6.16 -26.43 10.23
C ALA A 239 5.85 -26.87 11.68
N PRO A 240 6.87 -27.28 12.47
CA PRO A 240 6.70 -27.53 13.90
C PRO A 240 6.19 -26.29 14.64
N ALA A 241 5.06 -26.40 15.35
CA ALA A 241 4.31 -25.26 15.88
C ALA A 241 5.08 -24.38 16.89
N PHE A 242 6.04 -24.94 17.62
CA PHE A 242 6.72 -24.24 18.71
C PHE A 242 7.78 -23.25 18.22
N ASP A 243 8.61 -23.64 17.25
CA ASP A 243 9.66 -22.75 16.71
C ASP A 243 9.12 -21.80 15.64
N ALA A 244 8.12 -22.25 14.86
CA ALA A 244 7.57 -21.49 13.74
C ALA A 244 7.09 -20.09 14.15
N LYS A 245 6.34 -19.96 15.24
CA LYS A 245 5.73 -18.67 15.62
C LYS A 245 6.76 -17.61 16.04
N ILE A 246 7.83 -18.04 16.71
CA ILE A 246 8.88 -17.13 17.20
C ILE A 246 9.72 -16.59 16.04
N TYR A 247 10.13 -17.46 15.11
CA TYR A 247 10.98 -17.03 13.99
C TYR A 247 10.18 -16.32 12.89
N LEU A 248 8.95 -16.76 12.63
CA LEU A 248 8.14 -16.22 11.54
C LEU A 248 7.74 -14.77 11.76
N ALA A 249 7.45 -14.37 13.00
CA ALA A 249 7.10 -12.99 13.34
C ALA A 249 8.16 -11.97 12.87
N LYS A 250 9.45 -12.36 12.84
CA LYS A 250 10.56 -11.50 12.39
C LYS A 250 10.56 -11.21 10.89
N TYR A 251 9.85 -12.02 10.10
CA TYR A 251 9.84 -11.95 8.64
C TYR A 251 8.47 -11.54 8.08
N CYS A 252 7.43 -11.52 8.92
CA CYS A 252 6.11 -11.06 8.52
C CYS A 252 6.02 -9.53 8.50
N LEU A 253 5.13 -9.02 7.65
CA LEU A 253 4.66 -7.64 7.70
C LEU A 253 3.24 -7.61 8.25
N ASN A 254 2.91 -6.50 8.91
CA ASN A 254 1.59 -6.21 9.46
C ASN A 254 1.06 -4.93 8.84
N ASP A 255 -0.25 -4.87 8.59
CA ASP A 255 -0.90 -3.63 8.17
C ASP A 255 -0.89 -2.61 9.32
N SER A 256 -0.38 -1.41 9.06
CA SER A 256 -0.35 -0.34 10.05
C SER A 256 -1.74 0.06 10.56
N TRP A 257 -2.79 -0.11 9.76
CA TRP A 257 -4.16 0.07 10.24
C TRP A 257 -4.51 -0.93 11.33
N ASP A 258 -4.22 -2.21 11.10
CA ASP A 258 -4.53 -3.27 12.07
C ASP A 258 -3.73 -3.09 13.36
N LEU A 259 -2.45 -2.70 13.25
CA LEU A 259 -1.61 -2.35 14.40
C LEU A 259 -2.16 -1.13 15.17
N PHE A 260 -2.67 -0.12 14.46
CA PHE A 260 -3.33 1.04 15.08
C PHE A 260 -4.62 0.64 15.81
N VAL A 261 -5.49 -0.15 15.18
CA VAL A 261 -6.73 -0.63 15.83
C VAL A 261 -6.40 -1.42 17.09
N LYS A 262 -5.38 -2.29 17.02
CA LYS A 262 -4.90 -3.06 18.17
C LYS A 262 -4.39 -2.16 19.30
N SER A 263 -3.67 -1.09 18.98
CA SER A 263 -3.19 -0.14 20.01
C SER A 263 -4.34 0.66 20.65
N GLN A 264 -5.42 0.93 19.91
CA GLN A 264 -6.61 1.63 20.41
C GLN A 264 -7.54 0.78 21.27
N LEU A 265 -7.60 -0.53 21.05
CA LEU A 265 -8.47 -1.46 21.78
C LEU A 265 -7.79 -2.10 23.00
N GLY A 266 -6.46 -1.97 23.12
CA GLY A 266 -5.69 -2.62 24.19
C GLY A 266 -5.36 -4.08 23.84
N ILE A 267 -4.19 -4.54 24.28
CA ILE A 267 -3.58 -5.83 23.86
C ILE A 267 -4.42 -7.05 24.30
N ASP A 268 -5.30 -6.91 25.29
CA ASP A 268 -6.04 -8.03 25.91
C ASP A 268 -7.39 -8.37 25.26
N GLU A 269 -7.90 -7.58 24.30
CA GLU A 269 -9.23 -7.81 23.70
C GLU A 269 -9.22 -8.47 22.32
N VAL A 270 -8.04 -8.65 21.69
CA VAL A 270 -7.93 -9.26 20.35
C VAL A 270 -7.05 -10.52 20.40
N SER A 271 -7.57 -11.58 21.03
CA SER A 271 -7.15 -12.96 20.74
C SER A 271 -8.36 -13.80 20.37
N SER A 272 -8.69 -13.84 19.09
CA SER A 272 -9.50 -14.93 18.53
C SER A 272 -9.12 -15.14 17.08
N ASP A 273 -7.94 -15.73 16.86
CA ASP A 273 -7.71 -16.55 15.67
C ASP A 273 -8.47 -17.86 15.85
N GLU A 274 -9.79 -17.82 15.70
CA GLU A 274 -10.55 -18.98 15.28
C GLU A 274 -11.30 -18.60 14.01
N ALA A 275 -10.80 -19.12 12.89
CA ALA A 275 -11.51 -19.11 11.63
C ALA A 275 -12.88 -19.76 11.84
N ILE A 276 -13.93 -18.95 11.82
CA ILE A 276 -15.31 -19.44 11.74
C ILE A 276 -15.48 -20.00 10.33
N THR A 277 -15.15 -21.27 10.14
CA THR A 277 -15.65 -22.07 9.01
C THR A 277 -17.12 -22.37 9.28
N ASN A 278 -18.01 -21.53 8.75
CA ASN A 278 -19.44 -21.81 8.71
C ASN A 278 -19.72 -22.87 7.63
N ASP A 279 -19.37 -24.12 7.90
CA ASP A 279 -20.00 -25.28 7.25
C ASP A 279 -21.23 -25.65 8.09
N VAL A 280 -22.31 -24.89 7.94
CA VAL A 280 -23.64 -25.32 8.39
C VAL A 280 -24.29 -26.07 7.23
N LEU A 281 -24.17 -27.39 7.28
CA LEU A 281 -25.09 -28.30 6.59
C LEU A 281 -26.49 -28.05 7.14
N ILE A 282 -27.34 -27.42 6.32
CA ILE A 282 -28.76 -27.28 6.61
C ILE A 282 -29.41 -28.60 6.24
N ASP A 283 -29.65 -29.45 7.23
CA ASP A 283 -30.63 -30.53 7.14
C ASP A 283 -31.98 -29.98 7.62
N CYS A 284 -32.97 -30.10 6.76
CA CYS A 284 -34.34 -29.69 7.01
C CYS A 284 -35.10 -30.81 7.70
N ASP A 285 -35.57 -30.60 8.94
CA ASP A 285 -36.87 -31.17 9.33
C ASP A 285 -37.52 -30.52 10.58
N SER A 286 -38.75 -30.07 10.35
CA SER A 286 -39.96 -30.27 11.17
C SER A 286 -40.02 -29.96 12.68
N ASN A 287 -40.83 -28.92 12.97
CA ASN A 287 -41.92 -28.86 13.97
C ASN A 287 -41.68 -28.90 15.49
N SER A 288 -42.33 -27.90 16.12
CA SER A 288 -43.18 -27.93 17.32
C SER A 288 -42.64 -27.35 18.64
N ASN A 289 -43.51 -26.47 19.18
CA ASN A 289 -43.56 -25.81 20.49
C ASN A 289 -43.07 -26.67 21.67
N GLU A 290 -42.39 -26.05 22.64
CA GLU A 290 -42.83 -26.04 24.04
C GLU A 290 -42.00 -25.10 24.94
N ILE A 291 -42.69 -24.50 25.91
CA ILE A 291 -42.18 -23.63 26.97
C ILE A 291 -41.78 -24.52 28.15
N VAL A 292 -40.55 -24.41 28.67
CA VAL A 292 -40.22 -24.87 30.04
C VAL A 292 -39.24 -23.90 30.72
N ASP A 293 -39.60 -23.59 31.95
CA ASP A 293 -39.05 -22.67 32.94
C ASP A 293 -37.80 -23.22 33.67
N SER A 294 -37.11 -22.28 34.31
CA SER A 294 -36.27 -22.42 35.51
C SER A 294 -34.76 -22.71 35.38
N THR A 295 -34.01 -21.65 35.67
CA THR A 295 -32.79 -21.60 36.51
C THR A 295 -31.65 -22.58 36.21
N ASP A 296 -30.62 -22.06 35.52
CA ASP A 296 -29.25 -22.31 35.94
C ASP A 296 -28.40 -21.04 35.90
N LYS A 297 -27.73 -20.76 37.01
CA LYS A 297 -26.82 -19.64 37.21
C LYS A 297 -25.45 -20.03 36.67
N SER A 298 -25.27 -19.99 35.35
CA SER A 298 -23.94 -19.98 34.74
C SER A 298 -23.59 -18.55 34.35
N GLN A 299 -22.47 -18.06 34.89
CA GLN A 299 -21.89 -16.75 34.65
C GLN A 299 -21.92 -16.37 33.17
N VAL A 300 -22.89 -15.54 32.78
CA VAL A 300 -22.75 -14.72 31.59
C VAL A 300 -21.62 -13.76 31.91
N LYS A 301 -20.42 -14.05 31.40
CA LYS A 301 -19.41 -13.01 31.21
C LYS A 301 -20.09 -11.97 30.36
N ASN A 302 -20.50 -10.87 30.99
CA ASN A 302 -20.84 -9.65 30.29
C ASN A 302 -19.58 -9.29 29.50
N ILE A 303 -19.55 -9.68 28.23
CA ILE A 303 -18.63 -9.11 27.26
C ILE A 303 -19.11 -7.67 27.16
N ASN A 304 -18.46 -6.79 27.91
CA ASN A 304 -18.55 -5.37 27.67
C ASN A 304 -18.07 -5.18 26.23
N ILE A 305 -19.00 -4.96 25.30
CA ILE A 305 -18.68 -4.49 23.96
C ILE A 305 -18.30 -3.01 24.13
N THR A 306 -17.12 -2.77 24.69
CA THR A 306 -16.65 -1.42 25.02
C THR A 306 -15.82 -0.88 23.86
N LYS A 307 -16.51 -0.10 23.01
CA LYS A 307 -16.02 0.73 21.88
C LYS A 307 -16.06 -0.01 20.51
N PRO A 308 -16.87 0.48 19.55
CA PRO A 308 -16.83 -0.05 18.19
C PRO A 308 -15.45 0.20 17.58
N ALA A 309 -14.91 -0.81 16.89
CA ALA A 309 -13.67 -0.67 16.16
C ALA A 309 -13.79 0.50 15.15
N PRO A 310 -12.75 1.35 15.03
CA PRO A 310 -12.79 2.43 14.06
C PRO A 310 -12.90 1.86 12.65
N LEU A 311 -13.58 2.57 11.76
CA LEU A 311 -13.66 2.22 10.34
C LEU A 311 -12.44 2.79 9.61
N ARG A 312 -11.82 2.00 8.73
CA ARG A 312 -10.68 2.46 7.93
C ARG A 312 -11.12 3.50 6.89
N PRO A 313 -10.49 4.68 6.85
CA PRO A 313 -10.72 5.63 5.77
C PRO A 313 -10.24 5.06 4.41
N PRO A 314 -11.04 5.19 3.34
CA PRO A 314 -10.60 4.86 1.98
C PRO A 314 -9.48 5.77 1.49
N THR A 315 -8.68 5.29 0.53
CA THR A 315 -7.64 6.08 -0.12
C THR A 315 -7.97 6.39 -1.58
N HIS A 316 -9.03 5.79 -2.14
CA HIS A 316 -9.44 6.03 -3.52
C HIS A 316 -10.96 5.94 -3.64
N TYR A 317 -11.52 6.77 -4.53
CA TYR A 317 -12.96 6.92 -4.73
C TYR A 317 -13.29 6.86 -6.23
N TYR A 318 -14.26 6.03 -6.60
CA TYR A 318 -14.74 5.93 -7.98
C TYR A 318 -16.26 5.79 -8.02
N GLY A 319 -16.92 6.81 -8.56
CA GLY A 319 -18.39 6.89 -8.57
C GLY A 319 -18.95 6.86 -7.15
N ALA A 320 -19.81 5.88 -6.85
CA ALA A 320 -20.40 5.68 -5.52
C ALA A 320 -19.61 4.71 -4.62
N SER A 321 -18.46 4.22 -5.10
CA SER A 321 -17.64 3.22 -4.40
C SER A 321 -16.33 3.82 -3.92
N SER A 322 -15.77 3.23 -2.88
CA SER A 322 -14.47 3.59 -2.33
C SER A 322 -13.64 2.32 -2.08
N SER A 323 -12.32 2.49 -2.02
CA SER A 323 -11.36 1.40 -1.82
C SER A 323 -10.13 1.89 -1.06
N VAL A 324 -9.40 0.97 -0.44
CA VAL A 324 -8.07 1.23 0.12
C VAL A 324 -7.02 0.65 -0.81
N LEU A 325 -6.20 1.50 -1.40
CA LEU A 325 -5.13 1.12 -2.33
C LEU A 325 -3.75 1.48 -1.80
N ASP A 326 -3.66 2.44 -0.88
CA ASP A 326 -2.40 2.94 -0.34
C ASP A 326 -2.18 2.38 1.05
N TYR A 327 -1.00 1.78 1.26
CA TYR A 327 -0.70 1.03 2.47
C TYR A 327 0.68 1.39 3.01
N ILE A 328 0.83 1.22 4.32
CA ILE A 328 2.11 1.13 5.01
C ILE A 328 2.09 -0.17 5.82
N LEU A 329 2.97 -1.10 5.47
CA LEU A 329 3.17 -2.38 6.13
C LEU A 329 4.48 -2.36 6.92
N LEU A 330 4.47 -2.97 8.10
CA LEU A 330 5.53 -2.86 9.10
C LEU A 330 5.96 -4.23 9.64
N SER A 331 7.26 -4.42 9.84
CA SER A 331 7.79 -5.59 10.55
C SER A 331 7.53 -5.53 12.07
N CYS A 332 7.88 -6.60 12.78
CA CYS A 332 7.58 -6.80 14.20
C CYS A 332 8.13 -5.72 15.14
N GLU A 333 9.16 -4.95 14.75
CA GLU A 333 9.69 -3.86 15.58
C GLU A 333 8.70 -2.72 15.84
N PHE A 334 7.63 -2.66 15.05
CA PHE A 334 6.56 -1.66 15.16
C PHE A 334 5.24 -2.26 15.69
N ASP A 335 5.20 -3.57 15.95
CA ASP A 335 4.05 -4.27 16.49
C ASP A 335 4.11 -4.29 18.02
N ALA A 336 3.17 -3.59 18.64
CA ALA A 336 3.07 -3.46 20.09
C ALA A 336 2.89 -4.79 20.86
N SER A 337 2.53 -5.86 20.18
CA SER A 337 2.40 -7.20 20.77
C SER A 337 3.66 -8.06 20.66
N TYR A 338 4.67 -7.58 19.95
CA TYR A 338 5.97 -8.23 19.88
C TYR A 338 6.85 -7.74 21.04
N ASP A 339 7.41 -8.67 21.82
CA ASP A 339 8.11 -8.35 23.06
C ASP A 339 9.30 -7.40 22.86
N ASP A 340 10.09 -7.60 21.81
CA ASP A 340 11.26 -6.77 21.48
C ASP A 340 10.92 -5.59 20.54
N SER A 341 9.66 -5.16 20.49
CA SER A 341 9.25 -4.02 19.65
C SER A 341 9.76 -2.69 20.21
N PHE A 342 10.22 -1.82 19.31
CA PHE A 342 10.70 -0.48 19.65
C PHE A 342 9.56 0.54 19.63
N PHE A 343 8.66 0.40 18.66
CA PHE A 343 7.60 1.37 18.39
C PHE A 343 6.22 0.70 18.41
N GLU A 344 5.20 1.51 18.66
CA GLU A 344 3.80 1.17 18.41
C GLU A 344 3.20 2.15 17.40
N VAL A 345 2.23 1.70 16.60
CA VAL A 345 1.43 2.61 15.76
C VAL A 345 0.40 3.32 16.64
N SER A 346 0.73 4.56 17.02
CA SER A 346 -0.07 5.36 17.96
C SER A 346 -1.17 6.18 17.30
N ASP A 347 -1.01 6.50 16.00
CA ASP A 347 -1.99 7.25 15.22
C ASP A 347 -1.96 6.81 13.75
N TYR A 348 -3.11 6.89 13.10
CA TYR A 348 -3.29 6.62 11.68
C TYR A 348 -4.23 7.67 11.09
N SER A 349 -3.84 8.27 9.97
CA SER A 349 -4.68 9.23 9.25
C SER A 349 -4.60 9.01 7.74
N THR A 350 -5.70 9.37 7.06
CA THR A 350 -5.76 9.44 5.61
C THR A 350 -6.25 10.83 5.24
N TYR A 351 -5.43 11.57 4.49
CA TYR A 351 -5.81 12.89 3.99
C TYR A 351 -6.52 12.76 2.65
N ASP A 352 -7.85 12.66 2.70
CA ASP A 352 -8.73 12.45 1.54
C ASP A 352 -9.75 13.59 1.34
N ARG A 353 -9.64 14.67 2.11
CA ARG A 353 -10.60 15.78 2.09
C ARG A 353 -10.83 16.35 0.68
N HIS A 354 -9.78 16.41 -0.14
CA HIS A 354 -9.84 16.88 -1.52
C HIS A 354 -10.65 15.93 -2.44
N LEU A 355 -10.86 14.67 -2.05
CA LEU A 355 -11.66 13.68 -2.79
C LEU A 355 -13.12 13.70 -2.34
N ILE A 356 -13.38 13.85 -1.04
CA ILE A 356 -14.73 13.77 -0.47
C ILE A 356 -15.45 15.12 -0.41
N ASN A 357 -14.71 16.23 -0.30
CA ASN A 357 -15.24 17.58 -0.20
C ASN A 357 -14.30 18.59 -0.90
N PRO A 358 -14.17 18.51 -2.24
CA PRO A 358 -13.26 19.33 -3.02
C PRO A 358 -13.66 20.80 -3.02
N GLU A 359 -12.68 21.67 -2.80
CA GLU A 359 -12.77 23.10 -3.06
C GLU A 359 -12.07 23.38 -4.40
N TYR A 360 -12.84 23.62 -5.47
CA TYR A 360 -12.30 23.70 -6.84
C TYR A 360 -11.07 24.61 -6.98
N GLU A 361 -11.08 25.80 -6.38
CA GLU A 361 -9.96 26.75 -6.49
C GLU A 361 -8.64 26.18 -5.96
N ARG A 362 -8.73 25.30 -4.95
CA ARG A 362 -7.62 24.69 -4.23
C ARG A 362 -7.26 23.29 -4.73
N ASP A 363 -8.27 22.51 -5.12
CA ASP A 363 -8.17 21.07 -5.25
C ASP A 363 -8.21 20.54 -6.70
N ASP A 364 -8.41 21.42 -7.70
CA ASP A 364 -8.56 21.05 -9.12
C ASP A 364 -7.33 20.32 -9.71
N LEU A 365 -6.13 20.53 -9.14
CA LEU A 365 -4.83 20.04 -9.62
C LEU A 365 -4.12 19.13 -8.60
N THR A 366 -4.90 18.39 -7.81
CA THR A 366 -4.42 17.55 -6.70
C THR A 366 -4.22 16.09 -7.11
N THR A 367 -3.98 15.23 -6.12
CA THR A 367 -3.93 13.78 -6.32
C THR A 367 -5.33 13.18 -6.39
N ASP A 368 -5.48 12.02 -7.05
CA ASP A 368 -6.67 11.19 -7.04
C ASP A 368 -6.68 10.16 -5.90
N HIS A 369 -5.66 10.20 -5.02
CA HIS A 369 -5.49 9.32 -3.87
C HIS A 369 -5.44 10.08 -2.53
N GLY A 370 -5.96 9.46 -1.47
CA GLY A 370 -5.79 9.91 -0.11
C GLY A 370 -4.37 9.65 0.39
N VAL A 371 -3.76 10.62 1.07
CA VAL A 371 -2.40 10.46 1.59
C VAL A 371 -2.44 9.73 2.93
N VAL A 372 -1.85 8.53 3.00
CA VAL A 372 -1.79 7.74 4.25
C VAL A 372 -0.59 8.18 5.06
N LEU A 373 -0.82 8.48 6.35
CA LEU A 373 0.18 8.89 7.32
C LEU A 373 -0.02 8.14 8.63
N ILE A 374 1.04 7.53 9.14
CA ILE A 374 1.07 6.89 10.45
C ILE A 374 2.02 7.63 11.40
N THR A 375 1.69 7.63 12.69
CA THR A 375 2.58 8.10 13.75
C THR A 375 3.00 6.92 14.62
N LEU A 376 4.30 6.60 14.57
CA LEU A 376 4.96 5.63 15.41
C LEU A 376 5.40 6.32 16.71
N LYS A 377 5.14 5.69 17.86
CA LYS A 377 5.54 6.19 19.17
C LYS A 377 6.49 5.20 19.84
N LEU A 378 7.60 5.70 20.37
CA LEU A 378 8.58 4.90 21.08
C LEU A 378 7.94 4.27 22.33
N ARG A 379 8.11 2.95 22.49
CA ARG A 379 7.64 2.19 23.64
C ARG A 379 8.61 2.36 24.81
N SER A 380 8.07 2.43 26.03
CA SER A 380 8.80 2.70 27.28
C SER A 380 9.03 1.46 28.11
#